data_AF-A0A535X4H5-F1
#
_entry.id   AF-A0A535X4H5-F1
#
_cell.length_a   1.000
_cell.length_b   1.000
_cell.length_c   1.000
_cell.angle_alpha   90.00
_cell.angle_beta   90.00
_cell.angle_gamma   90.00
#
_symmetry.space_group_name_H-M   'P 1'
#
loop_
_entity.id
_entity.type
_entity.pdbx_description
1 polymer ?
#
loop_
_entity_poly.entity_id
_entity_poly.type
_entity_poly.pdbx_seq_one_letter_code
_entity_poly.pdbx_strand_id
1 'polypeptide(L)' 'MPLHRLTSVTIGVPNVAETAAYYTEFGLTPQQDGWFGSREGGRQLR' A
#
# COMPACT_ATOMS: atom_id res chain seq x y z
N MET A 1 5.54 16.07 19.83
CA MET A 1 6.00 14.69 19.51
C MET A 1 6.42 14.68 18.05
N PRO A 2 7.68 14.35 17.71
CA PRO A 2 8.10 14.32 16.32
C PRO A 2 7.45 13.15 15.58
N LEU A 3 7.15 13.35 14.29
CA LEU A 3 6.67 12.29 13.43
C LEU A 3 7.86 11.42 13.00
N HIS A 4 8.14 10.35 13.74
CA HIS A 4 9.30 9.50 13.50
C HIS A 4 9.10 8.47 12.38
N ARG A 5 7.85 8.20 11.98
CA ARG A 5 7.52 7.20 10.96
C ARG A 5 6.17 7.50 10.30
N LEU A 6 6.11 7.29 8.98
CA LEU A 6 4.86 7.18 8.23
C LEU A 6 4.43 5.69 8.20
N THR A 7 3.33 5.35 8.86
CA THR A 7 2.83 3.98 8.94
C THR A 7 1.93 3.60 7.77
N SER A 8 1.13 4.54 7.26
CA SER A 8 0.24 4.29 6.13
C SER A 8 -0.02 5.55 5.32
N VAL A 9 -0.34 5.37 4.04
CA VAL A 9 -0.81 6.43 3.13
C VAL A 9 -1.97 5.93 2.29
N THR A 10 -2.88 6.85 1.94
CA THR A 10 -3.92 6.59 0.96
C THR A 10 -3.69 7.45 -0.27
N ILE A 11 -3.66 6.85 -1.46
CA ILE A 11 -3.30 7.54 -2.70
C ILE A 11 -4.43 7.37 -3.72
N GLY A 12 -5.00 8.49 -4.16
CA GLY A 12 -5.94 8.50 -5.29
C GLY A 12 -5.19 8.30 -6.60
N VAL A 13 -5.63 7.33 -7.41
CA VAL A 13 -5.00 6.99 -8.69
C VAL A 13 -6.04 6.94 -9.82
N PRO A 14 -5.65 7.27 -11.07
CA PRO A 14 -6.57 7.27 -12.20
C PRO A 14 -7.03 5.86 -12.59
N ASN A 15 -6.22 4.83 -12.32
CA ASN A 15 -6.54 3.43 -12.61
C ASN A 15 -6.08 2.52 -11.46
N VAL A 16 -7.04 2.01 -10.71
CA VAL A 16 -6.79 1.15 -9.53
C VAL A 16 -6.22 -0.20 -9.95
N ALA A 17 -6.70 -0.78 -11.05
CA ALA A 17 -6.30 -2.13 -11.46
C ALA A 17 -4.83 -2.18 -11.90
N GLU A 18 -4.41 -1.20 -12.70
CA GLU A 18 -3.02 -1.07 -13.15
C GLU A 18 -2.08 -0.77 -11.96
N THR A 19 -2.50 0.12 -11.06
CA THR A 19 -1.73 0.46 -9.86
C THR A 19 -1.59 -0.76 -8.93
N ALA A 20 -2.65 -1.55 -8.77
CA ALA A 20 -2.64 -2.77 -7.97
C ALA A 20 -1.67 -3.82 -8.56
N ALA A 21 -1.66 -3.98 -9.89
CA ALA A 21 -0.72 -4.87 -10.56
C ALA A 21 0.73 -4.41 -10.32
N TYR A 22 1.00 -3.13 -10.52
CA TYR A 22 2.31 -2.53 -10.26
C TYR A 22 2.82 -2.81 -8.84
N TYR A 23 2.00 -2.57 -7.80
CA TYR A 23 2.43 -2.79 -6.42
C TYR A 23 2.54 -4.28 -6.05
N THR A 24 1.78 -5.15 -6.72
CA THR A 24 1.94 -6.60 -6.58
C THR A 24 3.26 -7.07 -7.19
N GLU A 25 3.61 -6.59 -8.38
CA GLU A 25 4.90 -6.85 -9.04
C GLU A 25 6.07 -6.29 -8.23
N PHE A 26 5.87 -5.12 -7.59
CA PHE A 26 6.84 -4.53 -6.67
C PHE A 26 7.09 -5.40 -5.42
N GLY A 27 6.19 -6.34 -5.12
CA GLY A 27 6.31 -7.27 -3.99
C GLY A 27 5.49 -6.89 -2.76
N LEU A 28 4.55 -5.95 -2.89
CA LEU A 28 3.52 -5.78 -1.87
C LEU A 28 2.46 -6.88 -2.00
N THR A 29 1.98 -7.34 -0.86
CA THR A 29 0.89 -8.32 -0.79
C THR A 29 -0.45 -7.58 -0.79
N PRO A 30 -1.33 -7.84 -1.76
CA PRO A 30 -2.69 -7.30 -1.74
C PRO A 30 -3.49 -7.90 -0.58
N GLN A 31 -4.32 -7.07 0.02
CA GLN A 31 -5.21 -7.37 1.14
C GLN A 31 -6.64 -6.88 0.82
N GLN A 32 -7.56 -7.07 1.77
CA GLN A 32 -8.93 -6.61 1.62
C GLN A 32 -9.02 -5.09 1.49
N ASP A 33 -10.10 -4.60 0.86
CA ASP A 33 -10.44 -3.18 0.73
C ASP A 33 -9.38 -2.30 0.03
N GLY A 34 -8.59 -2.90 -0.87
CA GLY A 34 -7.55 -2.20 -1.63
C GLY A 34 -6.26 -1.96 -0.84
N TRP A 35 -6.11 -2.58 0.32
CA TRP A 35 -4.88 -2.45 1.10
C TRP A 35 -3.73 -3.25 0.50
N PHE A 36 -2.54 -2.71 0.63
CA PHE A 36 -1.28 -3.36 0.32
C PHE A 36 -0.35 -3.32 1.53
N GLY A 37 0.44 -4.39 1.67
CA GLY A 37 1.36 -4.53 2.78
C GLY A 37 2.60 -5.35 2.48
N SER A 38 3.69 -5.04 3.17
CA SER A 38 4.85 -5.91 3.23
C SER A 38 4.73 -6.92 4.37
N ARG A 39 5.52 -8.00 4.30
CA ARG A 39 5.52 -9.08 5.29
C ARG A 39 5.67 -8.58 6.73
N GLU A 40 6.59 -7.64 6.96
CA GLU A 40 6.89 -7.11 8.29
C GLU A 40 6.16 -5.78 8.58
N GLY A 41 5.74 -5.07 7.54
CA GLY A 41 5.14 -3.74 7.65
C GLY A 41 3.62 -3.73 7.83
N GLY A 42 2.93 -4.85 7.57
CA GLY A 42 1.48 -4.93 7.65
C GLY A 42 0.80 -4.02 6.62
N ARG A 43 -0.37 -3.45 6.94
CA ARG A 43 -1.10 -2.53 6.06
C ARG A 43 -0.41 -1.17 5.97
N GLN A 44 0.01 -0.77 4.77
CA GLN A 44 0.84 0.43 4.55
C GLN A 44 0.32 1.34 3.43
N LEU A 45 -0.38 0.79 2.44
CA LEU A 45 -0.86 1.54 1.29
C LEU A 45 -2.31 1.19 1.00
N ARG A 46 -3.14 2.18 0.68
CA ARG A 46 -4.51 2.03 0.20
C ARG A 46 -4.79 2.98 -0.95
#